data_AF-A0A930X8K4-F1
#
_entry.id   AF-A0A930X8K4-F1
#
_cell.length_a   1.000
_cell.length_b   1.000
_cell.length_c   1.000
_cell.angle_alpha   90.00
_cell.angle_beta   90.00
_cell.angle_gamma   90.00
#
_symmetry.space_group_name_H-M   'P 1'
#
loop_
_entity.id
_entity.type
_entity.pdbx_description
1 polymer ?
#
loop_
_entity_poly.entity_id
_entity_poly.type
_entity_poly.pdbx_seq_one_letter_code
_entity_poly.pdbx_strand_id
1 'polypeptide(L)'
;MKTKLWLFSKLLKFQLEQGITLTELLVALVISGLVLVGATNGFINILRANSGVESKSDRVNGMSRALISIQEDVKGAVAVTRKNATSGGDCNSSAVNSAQCLTIYSPITNNLDASDAVIASCDTPDTVIYYGYQDISSPSSSSVWLKPGILRRRVMTKNRSGDTCTYTAGNWTTVADGLISLNEPNPNPTCPPQSVGLTTGTPAIFGANASNLGGFRFCLRADDPSPNNTADLSADNRLVRVFLYGHVIDSDLPINVDTVTFARSER
;
A
#
# COMPACT_ATOMS: atom_id res chain seq x y z
N MET A 1 -13.35 -8.47 -46.97
CA MET A 1 -12.59 -9.54 -46.27
C MET A 1 -12.74 -10.95 -46.89
N LYS A 2 -13.36 -11.12 -48.08
CA LYS A 2 -13.56 -12.44 -48.74
C LYS A 2 -12.44 -12.89 -49.69
N THR A 3 -11.55 -11.99 -50.10
CA THR A 3 -10.54 -12.26 -51.14
C THR A 3 -9.26 -12.91 -50.62
N LYS A 4 -8.94 -12.79 -49.33
CA LYS A 4 -7.75 -13.45 -48.74
C LYS A 4 -7.95 -14.94 -48.47
N LEU A 5 -9.18 -15.39 -48.22
CA LEU A 5 -9.49 -16.81 -47.97
C LEU A 5 -9.37 -17.67 -49.25
N TRP A 6 -9.67 -17.08 -50.41
CA TRP A 6 -9.63 -17.78 -51.70
C TRP A 6 -8.19 -18.07 -52.18
N LEU A 7 -7.25 -17.17 -51.87
CA LEU A 7 -5.83 -17.36 -52.18
C LEU A 7 -5.19 -18.47 -51.32
N PHE A 8 -5.54 -18.55 -50.04
CA PHE A 8 -5.06 -19.65 -49.16
C PHE A 8 -5.60 -21.02 -49.61
N SER A 9 -6.84 -21.09 -50.08
CA SER A 9 -7.42 -22.33 -50.62
C SER A 9 -6.74 -22.81 -51.91
N LYS A 10 -6.23 -21.90 -52.75
CA LYS A 10 -5.49 -22.27 -53.97
C LYS A 10 -4.07 -22.77 -53.69
N LEU A 11 -3.41 -22.26 -52.66
CA LEU A 11 -2.10 -22.76 -52.23
C LEU A 11 -2.15 -24.19 -51.69
N LEU A 12 -3.27 -24.59 -51.08
CA LEU A 12 -3.46 -25.96 -50.57
C LEU A 12 -3.77 -27.01 -51.65
N LYS A 13 -4.08 -26.62 -52.89
CA LYS A 13 -4.53 -27.54 -53.95
C LYS A 13 -3.47 -27.90 -54.99
N PHE A 14 -2.21 -27.45 -54.86
CA PHE A 14 -1.23 -27.58 -55.95
C PHE A 14 -0.27 -28.78 -55.86
N GLN A 15 -0.41 -29.71 -54.90
CA GLN A 15 0.62 -30.74 -54.68
C GLN A 15 0.01 -32.06 -54.14
N LEU A 16 -0.70 -32.83 -54.96
CA LEU A 16 -1.23 -34.14 -54.52
C LEU A 16 -1.10 -35.30 -55.52
N GLU A 17 -0.43 -35.12 -56.67
CA GLU A 17 -0.20 -36.21 -57.65
C GLU A 17 1.27 -36.58 -57.88
N GLN A 18 2.22 -35.95 -57.16
CA GLN A 18 3.60 -36.42 -57.09
C GLN A 18 3.84 -36.95 -55.67
N GLY A 19 4.17 -38.23 -55.55
CA GLY A 19 4.49 -38.84 -54.26
C GLY A 19 5.60 -38.05 -53.58
N ILE A 20 5.31 -37.53 -52.38
CA ILE A 20 6.26 -36.78 -51.56
C ILE A 20 7.54 -37.62 -51.45
N THR A 21 8.64 -37.08 -51.96
CA THR A 21 9.94 -37.75 -51.81
C THR A 21 10.33 -37.68 -50.34
N LEU A 22 10.91 -38.77 -49.81
CA LEU A 22 11.26 -38.88 -48.39
C LEU A 22 12.15 -37.73 -47.89
N THR A 23 12.97 -37.18 -48.79
CA THR A 23 13.82 -36.01 -48.57
C THR A 23 13.02 -34.71 -48.37
N GLU A 24 11.90 -34.54 -49.07
CA GLU A 24 11.06 -33.34 -48.98
C GLU A 24 10.24 -33.31 -47.67
N LEU A 25 9.77 -34.48 -47.22
CA LEU A 25 9.18 -34.65 -45.89
C LEU A 25 10.18 -34.30 -44.77
N LEU A 26 11.44 -34.75 -44.92
CA LEU A 26 12.50 -34.48 -43.95
C LEU A 26 12.81 -32.99 -43.84
N VAL A 27 12.94 -32.30 -44.98
CA VAL A 27 13.20 -30.85 -45.02
C VAL A 27 12.03 -30.07 -44.42
N ALA A 28 10.78 -30.44 -44.74
CA ALA A 28 9.60 -29.82 -44.15
C ALA A 28 9.55 -29.97 -42.62
N LEU A 29 9.94 -31.14 -42.10
CA LEU A 29 9.98 -31.41 -40.66
C LEU A 29 11.07 -30.58 -39.97
N VAL A 30 12.26 -30.47 -40.56
CA VAL A 30 13.36 -29.65 -40.02
C VAL A 30 13.00 -28.17 -40.01
N ILE A 31 12.45 -27.63 -41.11
CA ILE A 31 12.04 -26.22 -41.18
C ILE A 31 10.92 -25.95 -40.17
N SER A 32 9.92 -26.84 -40.08
CA SER A 32 8.83 -26.71 -39.10
C SER A 32 9.35 -26.75 -37.66
N GLY A 33 10.33 -27.61 -37.36
CA GLY A 33 10.98 -27.68 -36.05
C GLY A 33 11.72 -26.38 -35.68
N LEU A 34 12.47 -25.81 -36.63
CA LEU A 34 13.18 -24.54 -36.42
C LEU A 34 12.22 -23.37 -36.19
N VAL A 35 11.13 -23.27 -36.97
CA VAL A 35 10.11 -22.23 -36.79
C VAL A 35 9.40 -22.40 -35.45
N LEU A 36 9.10 -23.63 -35.04
CA LEU A 36 8.45 -23.91 -33.75
C LEU A 36 9.33 -23.46 -32.58
N VAL A 37 10.63 -23.76 -32.60
CA VAL A 37 11.59 -23.34 -31.55
C VAL A 37 11.75 -21.81 -31.51
N GLY A 38 11.77 -21.15 -32.67
CA GLY A 38 11.81 -19.68 -32.73
C GLY A 38 10.53 -19.05 -32.16
N ALA A 39 9.37 -19.59 -32.50
CA ALA A 39 8.07 -19.09 -32.03
C ALA A 39 7.85 -19.33 -30.53
N THR A 40 8.26 -20.48 -29.99
CA THR A 40 8.13 -20.78 -28.55
C THR A 40 8.99 -19.83 -27.70
N ASN A 41 10.22 -19.54 -28.13
CA ASN A 41 11.08 -18.58 -27.44
C ASN A 41 10.50 -17.16 -27.46
N GLY A 42 9.93 -16.73 -28.59
CA GLY A 42 9.24 -15.44 -28.69
C GLY A 42 8.00 -15.36 -27.79
N PHE A 43 7.20 -16.43 -27.74
CA PHE A 43 5.99 -16.49 -26.92
C PHE A 43 6.30 -16.45 -25.41
N ILE A 44 7.35 -17.15 -24.96
CA ILE A 44 7.79 -17.12 -23.55
C ILE A 44 8.20 -15.71 -23.14
N ASN A 45 8.92 -14.98 -24.00
CA ASN A 45 9.34 -13.61 -23.71
C ASN A 45 8.14 -12.64 -23.62
N ILE A 46 7.14 -12.80 -24.49
CA ILE A 46 5.91 -12.00 -24.44
C ILE A 46 5.11 -12.30 -23.17
N LEU A 47 4.97 -13.58 -22.79
CA LEU A 47 4.28 -13.97 -21.56
C LEU A 47 4.95 -13.41 -20.32
N ARG A 48 6.29 -13.48 -20.25
CA ARG A 48 7.07 -12.89 -19.13
C ARG A 48 6.93 -11.37 -19.05
N ALA A 49 7.00 -10.70 -20.20
CA ALA A 49 6.82 -9.25 -20.26
C ALA A 49 5.41 -8.84 -19.78
N ASN A 50 4.38 -9.59 -20.17
CA ASN A 50 3.01 -9.31 -19.76
C ASN A 50 2.77 -9.59 -18.27
N SER A 51 3.32 -10.68 -17.71
CA SER A 51 3.18 -10.98 -16.27
C SER A 51 3.84 -9.91 -15.39
N GLY A 52 4.95 -9.30 -15.85
CA GLY A 52 5.59 -8.20 -15.14
C GLY A 52 4.73 -6.93 -15.13
N VAL A 53 4.07 -6.61 -16.25
CA VAL A 53 3.17 -5.45 -16.34
C VAL A 53 1.90 -5.65 -15.51
N GLU A 54 1.30 -6.84 -15.55
CA GLU A 54 0.11 -7.18 -14.78
C GLU A 54 0.38 -7.11 -13.27
N SER A 55 1.45 -7.76 -12.79
CA SER A 55 1.83 -7.71 -11.37
C SER A 55 2.16 -6.29 -10.90
N LYS A 56 2.78 -5.46 -11.74
CA LYS A 56 3.00 -4.04 -11.46
C LYS A 56 1.69 -3.27 -11.36
N SER A 57 0.78 -3.47 -12.31
CA SER A 57 -0.55 -2.85 -12.32
C SER A 57 -1.33 -3.21 -11.07
N ASP A 58 -1.39 -4.48 -10.71
CA ASP A 58 -2.10 -4.96 -9.52
C ASP A 58 -1.51 -4.37 -8.23
N ARG A 59 -0.18 -4.28 -8.14
CA ARG A 59 0.48 -3.70 -6.97
C ARG A 59 0.23 -2.21 -6.84
N VAL A 60 0.33 -1.46 -7.94
CA VAL A 60 -0.02 -0.02 -7.97
C VAL A 60 -1.47 0.19 -7.57
N ASN A 61 -2.39 -0.62 -8.10
CA ASN A 61 -3.82 -0.53 -7.79
C ASN A 61 -4.10 -0.83 -6.31
N GLY A 62 -3.46 -1.85 -5.74
CA GLY A 62 -3.56 -2.19 -4.32
C GLY A 62 -3.10 -1.05 -3.42
N MET A 63 -1.91 -0.48 -3.69
CA MET A 63 -1.40 0.65 -2.91
C MET A 63 -2.25 1.91 -3.10
N SER A 64 -2.76 2.16 -4.30
CA SER A 64 -3.66 3.31 -4.57
C SER A 64 -4.96 3.20 -3.79
N ARG A 65 -5.55 1.99 -3.71
CA ARG A 65 -6.75 1.74 -2.86
C ARG A 65 -6.46 1.97 -1.39
N ALA A 66 -5.28 1.54 -0.91
CA ALA A 66 -4.86 1.78 0.46
C ALA A 66 -4.70 3.27 0.76
N LEU A 67 -4.07 4.04 -0.14
CA LEU A 67 -3.97 5.49 -0.01
C LEU A 67 -5.35 6.17 -0.01
N ILE A 68 -6.27 5.76 -0.88
CA ILE A 68 -7.64 6.28 -0.88
C ILE A 68 -8.33 5.99 0.46
N SER A 69 -8.20 4.77 1.01
CA SER A 69 -8.74 4.46 2.33
C SER A 69 -8.17 5.36 3.43
N ILE A 70 -6.85 5.61 3.43
CA ILE A 70 -6.23 6.52 4.39
C ILE A 70 -6.71 7.96 4.18
N GLN A 71 -6.84 8.41 2.93
CA GLN A 71 -7.36 9.73 2.61
C GLN A 71 -8.78 9.92 3.15
N GLU A 72 -9.68 8.96 2.95
CA GLU A 72 -11.05 9.03 3.45
C GLU A 72 -11.09 9.04 4.98
N ASP A 73 -10.29 8.20 5.64
CA ASP A 73 -10.16 8.20 7.09
C ASP A 73 -9.63 9.55 7.61
N VAL A 74 -8.62 10.14 6.96
CA VAL A 74 -8.10 11.46 7.32
C VAL A 74 -9.12 12.56 7.07
N LYS A 75 -9.83 12.55 5.94
CA LYS A 75 -10.85 13.57 5.64
C LYS A 75 -11.98 13.59 6.67
N GLY A 76 -12.32 12.43 7.23
CA GLY A 76 -13.28 12.30 8.32
C GLY A 76 -12.74 12.70 9.70
N ALA A 77 -11.43 12.91 9.82
CA ALA A 77 -10.76 13.17 11.08
C ALA A 77 -10.84 14.64 11.52
N VAL A 78 -10.64 14.85 12.81
CA VAL A 78 -10.35 16.16 13.43
C VAL A 78 -8.85 16.41 13.49
N ALA A 79 -8.09 15.36 13.77
CA ALA A 79 -6.67 15.43 14.06
C ALA A 79 -5.94 14.18 13.54
N VAL A 80 -4.69 14.37 13.16
CA VAL A 80 -3.77 13.32 12.71
C VAL A 80 -2.44 13.49 13.43
N THR A 81 -1.96 12.43 14.06
CA THR A 81 -0.71 12.42 14.82
C THR A 81 0.06 11.12 14.60
N ARG A 82 1.15 10.95 15.35
CA ARG A 82 1.90 9.69 15.46
C ARG A 82 1.75 9.08 16.86
N LYS A 83 1.71 7.75 16.93
CA LYS A 83 1.79 6.99 18.19
C LYS A 83 3.06 6.15 18.18
N ASN A 84 3.88 6.23 19.22
CA ASN A 84 5.04 5.33 19.36
C ASN A 84 4.56 3.89 19.52
N ALA A 85 5.23 2.95 18.86
CA ALA A 85 4.95 1.54 19.05
C ALA A 85 5.45 1.08 20.42
N THR A 86 4.57 0.43 21.19
CA THR A 86 4.88 -0.10 22.52
C THR A 86 4.33 -1.51 22.66
N SER A 87 4.98 -2.34 23.48
CA SER A 87 4.49 -3.68 23.78
C SER A 87 3.17 -3.59 24.55
N GLY A 88 2.11 -4.19 24.00
CA GLY A 88 0.78 -4.20 24.62
C GLY A 88 -0.04 -2.90 24.47
N GLY A 89 0.50 -1.86 23.81
CA GLY A 89 -0.23 -0.62 23.52
C GLY A 89 -1.16 -0.70 22.31
N ASP A 90 -1.81 0.41 21.99
CA ASP A 90 -2.72 0.49 20.84
C ASP A 90 -1.99 0.30 19.50
N CYS A 91 -0.83 0.98 19.35
CA CYS A 91 0.20 0.70 18.36
C CYS A 91 1.10 -0.43 18.87
N ASN A 92 0.59 -1.67 18.87
CA ASN A 92 1.28 -2.81 19.48
C ASN A 92 2.50 -3.23 18.64
N SER A 93 3.70 -3.12 19.20
CA SER A 93 4.96 -3.53 18.54
C SER A 93 5.05 -5.04 18.25
N SER A 94 4.19 -5.85 18.86
CA SER A 94 4.08 -7.29 18.55
C SER A 94 3.19 -7.57 17.32
N ALA A 95 2.35 -6.61 16.92
CA ALA A 95 1.45 -6.75 15.77
C ALA A 95 1.95 -5.97 14.54
N VAL A 96 2.75 -4.93 14.75
CA VAL A 96 3.37 -4.09 13.73
C VAL A 96 4.84 -3.85 14.09
N ASN A 97 5.72 -3.77 13.09
CA ASN A 97 7.15 -3.50 13.28
C ASN A 97 7.51 -2.02 13.15
N SER A 98 6.50 -1.14 13.04
CA SER A 98 6.72 0.30 12.94
C SER A 98 7.35 0.85 14.20
N ALA A 99 8.26 1.82 14.06
CA ALA A 99 8.66 2.65 15.19
C ALA A 99 7.48 3.52 15.66
N GLN A 100 6.70 4.03 14.70
CA GLN A 100 5.52 4.87 14.95
C GLN A 100 4.37 4.49 14.02
N CYS A 101 3.17 4.41 14.58
CA CYS A 101 1.94 4.31 13.83
C CYS A 101 1.43 5.70 13.45
N LEU A 102 0.81 5.81 12.28
CA LEU A 102 -0.04 6.95 11.94
C LEU A 102 -1.34 6.80 12.71
N THR A 103 -1.73 7.83 13.45
CA THR A 103 -2.94 7.83 14.27
C THR A 103 -3.88 8.92 13.80
N ILE A 104 -5.15 8.57 13.64
CA ILE A 104 -6.19 9.45 13.11
C ILE A 104 -7.33 9.48 14.13
N TYR A 105 -7.72 10.68 14.55
CA TYR A 105 -8.79 10.90 15.52
C TYR A 105 -10.05 11.42 14.84
N SER A 106 -11.15 10.70 15.04
CA SER A 106 -12.48 11.16 14.62
C SER A 106 -13.05 12.21 15.58
N PRO A 107 -14.06 12.99 15.16
CA PRO A 107 -14.74 13.93 16.04
C PRO A 107 -15.28 13.30 17.32
N ILE A 108 -15.46 14.13 18.34
CA ILE A 108 -16.15 13.76 19.58
C ILE A 108 -17.64 14.01 19.36
N THR A 109 -18.45 12.96 19.32
CA THR A 109 -19.91 13.05 19.35
C THR A 109 -20.41 12.22 20.53
N ASN A 110 -21.44 12.68 21.25
CA ASN A 110 -22.01 11.98 22.41
C ASN A 110 -21.19 11.99 23.72
N ASN A 111 -20.44 13.07 23.99
CA ASN A 111 -19.82 13.30 25.31
C ASN A 111 -20.77 13.95 26.35
N LEU A 112 -22.03 14.23 26.00
CA LEU A 112 -22.99 14.88 26.89
C LEU A 112 -23.92 13.88 27.60
N ASP A 113 -24.24 14.13 28.86
CA ASP A 113 -25.27 13.41 29.61
C ASP A 113 -26.70 13.91 29.26
N ALA A 114 -27.71 13.38 29.96
CA ALA A 114 -29.10 13.79 29.75
C ALA A 114 -29.40 15.25 30.16
N SER A 115 -28.47 15.91 30.83
CA SER A 115 -28.54 17.31 31.26
C SER A 115 -27.66 18.24 30.41
N ASP A 116 -27.16 17.75 29.26
CA ASP A 116 -26.21 18.45 28.40
C ASP A 116 -24.87 18.78 29.08
N ALA A 117 -24.53 18.11 30.19
CA ALA A 117 -23.24 18.26 30.85
C ALA A 117 -22.19 17.34 30.20
N VAL A 118 -20.96 17.84 30.05
CA VAL A 118 -19.85 17.03 29.51
C VAL A 118 -19.45 15.95 30.51
N ILE A 119 -19.55 14.70 30.09
CA ILE A 119 -19.03 13.55 30.82
C ILE A 119 -17.54 13.48 30.56
N ALA A 120 -16.74 13.81 31.57
CA ALA A 120 -15.29 13.86 31.46
C ALA A 120 -14.66 12.54 30.93
N SER A 121 -15.23 11.38 31.26
CA SER A 121 -14.75 10.08 30.75
C SER A 121 -15.00 9.90 29.24
N CYS A 122 -15.97 10.61 28.69
CA CYS A 122 -16.42 10.55 27.30
C CYS A 122 -15.88 11.70 26.44
N ASP A 123 -15.11 12.61 27.03
CA ASP A 123 -14.43 13.71 26.36
C ASP A 123 -13.17 13.22 25.62
N THR A 124 -13.38 12.21 24.78
CA THR A 124 -12.36 11.59 23.93
C THR A 124 -12.96 11.26 22.57
N PRO A 125 -12.12 11.11 21.51
CA PRO A 125 -12.56 10.79 20.15
C PRO A 125 -13.52 9.62 20.06
N ASP A 126 -14.48 9.67 19.14
CA ASP A 126 -15.40 8.54 18.94
C ASP A 126 -14.70 7.34 18.33
N THR A 127 -13.71 7.60 17.49
CA THR A 127 -12.94 6.58 16.80
C THR A 127 -11.50 7.02 16.68
N VAL A 128 -10.58 6.08 16.96
CA VAL A 128 -9.15 6.23 16.76
C VAL A 128 -8.70 5.15 15.79
N ILE A 129 -8.05 5.56 14.71
CA ILE A 129 -7.58 4.66 13.66
C ILE A 129 -6.05 4.65 13.69
N TYR A 130 -5.47 3.46 13.73
CA TYR A 130 -4.04 3.25 13.70
C TYR A 130 -3.64 2.58 12.40
N TYR A 131 -2.67 3.16 11.71
CA TYR A 131 -1.99 2.54 10.59
C TYR A 131 -0.55 2.23 10.98
N GLY A 132 -0.18 0.95 10.87
CA GLY A 132 1.14 0.46 11.22
C GLY A 132 1.65 -0.52 10.17
N TYR A 133 2.93 -0.44 9.90
CA TYR A 133 3.67 -1.33 9.02
C TYR A 133 4.14 -2.57 9.77
N GLN A 134 3.92 -3.74 9.21
CA GLN A 134 4.46 -5.02 9.65
C GLN A 134 5.37 -5.58 8.56
N ASP A 135 6.57 -5.99 8.97
CA ASP A 135 7.46 -6.78 8.13
C ASP A 135 7.16 -8.25 8.36
N ILE A 136 6.70 -8.95 7.32
CA ILE A 136 6.48 -10.40 7.37
C ILE A 136 7.63 -11.17 6.70
N SER A 137 8.71 -10.48 6.34
CA SER A 137 9.91 -11.15 5.85
C SER A 137 10.52 -12.02 6.95
N SER A 138 10.91 -13.24 6.57
CA SER A 138 11.68 -14.09 7.47
C SER A 138 13.07 -13.46 7.67
N PRO A 139 13.50 -13.17 8.91
CA PRO A 139 14.78 -12.51 9.18
C PRO A 139 15.99 -13.35 8.72
N SER A 140 15.80 -14.64 8.40
CA SER A 140 16.83 -15.56 7.95
C SER A 140 16.83 -15.86 6.44
N SER A 141 15.89 -15.30 5.66
CA SER A 141 15.79 -15.63 4.23
C SER A 141 16.30 -14.49 3.34
N SER A 142 17.23 -14.80 2.43
CA SER A 142 17.67 -13.90 1.35
C SER A 142 16.71 -13.88 0.15
N SER A 143 15.58 -14.59 0.24
CA SER A 143 14.62 -14.72 -0.86
C SER A 143 13.85 -13.43 -1.10
N VAL A 144 13.93 -12.89 -2.32
CA VAL A 144 13.19 -11.70 -2.79
C VAL A 144 11.68 -11.97 -2.89
N TRP A 145 11.27 -13.25 -2.89
CA TRP A 145 9.87 -13.68 -3.03
C TRP A 145 9.01 -13.48 -1.78
N LEU A 146 9.64 -13.33 -0.60
CA LEU A 146 8.97 -13.35 0.73
C LEU A 146 9.09 -12.01 1.47
N LYS A 147 9.42 -10.93 0.77
CA LYS A 147 9.74 -9.64 1.39
C LYS A 147 8.61 -8.62 1.55
N PRO A 148 7.32 -8.92 1.38
CA PRO A 148 6.38 -7.83 1.35
C PRO A 148 6.13 -7.34 2.78
N GLY A 149 6.52 -6.11 3.03
CA GLY A 149 5.89 -5.33 4.07
C GLY A 149 4.39 -5.27 3.84
N ILE A 150 3.64 -5.33 4.94
CA ILE A 150 2.20 -5.15 4.92
C ILE A 150 1.84 -3.91 5.72
N LEU A 151 0.92 -3.12 5.17
CA LEU A 151 0.29 -2.04 5.91
C LEU A 151 -0.93 -2.61 6.62
N ARG A 152 -0.97 -2.44 7.93
CA ARG A 152 -2.09 -2.84 8.79
C ARG A 152 -2.83 -1.64 9.31
N ARG A 153 -4.13 -1.84 9.52
CA ARG A 153 -5.05 -0.86 10.09
C ARG A 153 -5.79 -1.48 11.26
N ARG A 154 -5.94 -0.71 12.33
CA ARG A 154 -6.76 -1.05 13.49
C ARG A 154 -7.68 0.12 13.80
N VAL A 155 -8.94 -0.18 14.10
CA VAL A 155 -9.94 0.81 14.50
C VAL A 155 -10.28 0.56 15.96
N MET A 156 -10.28 1.62 16.77
CA MET A 156 -10.76 1.62 18.14
C MET A 156 -11.97 2.53 18.22
N THR A 157 -13.08 2.03 18.74
CA THR A 157 -14.34 2.77 18.81
C THR A 157 -14.73 2.98 20.26
N LYS A 158 -15.15 4.21 20.57
CA LYS A 158 -15.67 4.60 21.88
C LYS A 158 -17.04 3.94 22.08
N ASN A 159 -17.16 3.20 23.18
CA ASN A 159 -18.39 2.62 23.66
C ASN A 159 -18.79 3.29 24.96
N ARG A 160 -20.00 3.84 24.98
CA ARG A 160 -20.58 4.49 26.15
C ARG A 160 -21.53 3.55 26.88
N SER A 161 -21.38 3.47 28.20
CA SER A 161 -22.29 2.78 29.11
C SER A 161 -22.56 3.67 30.31
N GLY A 162 -23.68 4.41 30.27
CA GLY A 162 -23.98 5.46 31.25
C GLY A 162 -22.99 6.62 31.14
N ASP A 163 -22.35 6.96 32.27
CA ASP A 163 -21.34 8.03 32.38
C ASP A 163 -19.91 7.53 32.23
N THR A 164 -19.75 6.28 31.78
CA THR A 164 -18.43 5.68 31.49
C THR A 164 -18.28 5.48 29.99
N CYS A 165 -17.21 6.01 29.41
CA CYS A 165 -16.76 5.67 28.07
C CYS A 165 -15.50 4.83 28.11
N THR A 166 -15.47 3.76 27.31
CA THR A 166 -14.31 2.89 27.12
C THR A 166 -14.06 2.67 25.63
N TYR A 167 -12.83 2.34 25.26
CA TYR A 167 -12.52 1.96 23.89
C TYR A 167 -12.64 0.45 23.71
N THR A 168 -13.35 0.03 22.67
CA THR A 168 -13.28 -1.33 22.17
C THR A 168 -12.35 -1.37 20.98
N ALA A 169 -11.29 -2.16 21.11
CA ALA A 169 -10.27 -2.25 20.10
C ALA A 169 -10.60 -3.35 19.08
N GLY A 170 -10.69 -2.97 17.80
CA GLY A 170 -10.82 -3.92 16.70
C GLY A 170 -9.55 -4.72 16.46
N ASN A 171 -9.66 -5.71 15.57
CA ASN A 171 -8.53 -6.50 15.09
C ASN A 171 -7.69 -5.70 14.09
N TRP A 172 -6.40 -6.02 14.01
CA TRP A 172 -5.53 -5.51 12.97
C TRP A 172 -5.85 -6.18 11.62
N THR A 173 -6.22 -5.37 10.63
CA THR A 173 -6.57 -5.80 9.27
C THR A 173 -5.51 -5.35 8.28
N THR A 174 -5.25 -6.13 7.23
CA THR A 174 -4.30 -5.76 6.17
C THR A 174 -4.98 -4.85 5.15
N VAL A 175 -4.37 -3.70 4.86
CA VAL A 175 -4.88 -2.70 3.90
C VAL A 175 -4.05 -2.67 2.62
N ALA A 176 -2.74 -2.86 2.75
CA ALA A 176 -1.83 -3.01 1.62
C ALA A 176 -0.85 -4.15 1.90
N ASP A 177 -0.41 -4.78 0.83
CA ASP A 177 0.63 -5.80 0.83
C ASP A 177 1.60 -5.51 -0.32
N GLY A 178 2.79 -6.10 -0.29
CA GLY A 178 3.83 -5.93 -1.30
C GLY A 178 4.67 -4.69 -1.12
N LEU A 179 4.72 -4.15 0.09
CA LEU A 179 5.57 -3.02 0.40
C LEU A 179 7.03 -3.48 0.55
N ILE A 180 8.00 -2.59 0.35
CA ILE A 180 9.41 -2.93 0.57
C ILE A 180 9.66 -3.21 2.06
N SER A 181 10.54 -4.17 2.36
CA SER A 181 10.85 -4.64 3.73
C SER A 181 11.59 -3.61 4.60
N LEU A 182 11.66 -3.81 5.92
CA LEU A 182 12.51 -3.01 6.83
C LEU A 182 14.00 -3.17 6.59
N ASN A 183 14.41 -4.11 5.75
CA ASN A 183 15.81 -4.31 5.38
C ASN A 183 16.18 -3.56 4.09
N GLU A 184 15.20 -2.93 3.43
CA GLU A 184 15.41 -2.25 2.16
C GLU A 184 15.36 -0.73 2.33
N PRO A 185 16.32 0.00 1.73
CA PRO A 185 16.36 1.45 1.80
C PRO A 185 15.17 2.05 1.08
N ASN A 186 14.63 3.11 1.68
CA ASN A 186 13.58 3.86 1.04
C ASN A 186 14.14 4.72 -0.11
N PRO A 187 13.50 4.76 -1.29
CA PRO A 187 13.97 5.55 -2.43
C PRO A 187 13.87 7.06 -2.21
N ASN A 188 13.07 7.55 -1.26
CA ASN A 188 12.97 8.96 -0.92
C ASN A 188 13.03 9.20 0.60
N PRO A 189 14.20 9.59 1.14
CA PRO A 189 14.39 9.82 2.57
C PRO A 189 13.91 11.18 3.07
N THR A 190 13.23 11.99 2.25
CA THR A 190 12.83 13.35 2.59
C THR A 190 11.32 13.52 2.65
N CYS A 191 10.82 14.43 3.48
CA CYS A 191 9.50 15.03 3.31
C CYS A 191 9.67 16.25 2.40
N PRO A 192 9.37 16.18 1.09
CA PRO A 192 9.55 17.32 0.22
C PRO A 192 8.64 18.46 0.69
N PRO A 193 9.15 19.69 0.90
CA PRO A 193 8.31 20.85 1.16
C PRO A 193 7.41 21.04 -0.06
N GLN A 194 6.09 20.99 0.15
CA GLN A 194 5.11 21.19 -0.92
C GLN A 194 4.49 22.59 -0.81
N SER A 195 4.01 23.09 -1.94
CA SER A 195 3.29 24.38 -2.10
C SER A 195 1.99 24.51 -1.29
N VAL A 196 1.59 23.47 -0.55
CA VAL A 196 0.32 23.40 0.20
C VAL A 196 0.49 23.70 1.70
N GLY A 197 1.51 24.47 2.08
CA GLY A 197 1.62 25.01 3.44
C GLY A 197 2.24 24.09 4.50
N LEU A 198 3.00 23.07 4.13
CA LEU A 198 3.94 22.36 5.04
C LEU A 198 5.13 23.24 5.48
N THR A 199 5.04 24.56 5.29
CA THR A 199 6.13 25.54 5.41
C THR A 199 6.34 26.06 6.83
N THR A 200 5.37 25.93 7.73
CA THR A 200 5.53 26.30 9.14
C THR A 200 6.08 25.10 9.92
N GLY A 201 7.41 24.92 9.90
CA GLY A 201 8.13 23.86 10.63
C GLY A 201 8.66 22.76 9.70
N THR A 202 9.85 22.23 10.00
CA THR A 202 10.48 21.17 9.19
C THR A 202 9.68 19.87 9.32
N PRO A 203 8.99 19.37 8.28
CA PRO A 203 8.20 18.15 8.41
C PRO A 203 9.08 16.96 8.82
N ALA A 204 8.61 16.18 9.78
CA ALA A 204 9.30 15.01 10.31
C ALA A 204 8.73 13.73 9.67
N ILE A 205 9.61 12.78 9.35
CA ILE A 205 9.24 11.51 8.75
C ILE A 205 9.09 10.45 9.84
N PHE A 206 7.97 9.76 9.81
CA PHE A 206 7.64 8.70 10.76
C PHE A 206 7.20 7.43 10.01
N GLY A 207 7.11 6.31 10.73
CA GLY A 207 6.61 5.04 10.19
C GLY A 207 7.51 3.83 10.49
N ALA A 208 7.84 3.09 9.43
CA ALA A 208 8.37 1.74 9.46
C ALA A 208 9.60 1.56 10.37
N ASN A 209 10.70 2.30 10.22
CA ASN A 209 11.74 2.36 11.26
C ASN A 209 12.48 3.71 11.32
N ALA A 210 13.26 3.90 12.39
CA ALA A 210 14.07 5.11 12.60
C ALA A 210 15.24 5.25 11.60
N SER A 211 15.61 4.17 10.89
CA SER A 211 16.70 4.13 9.92
C SER A 211 16.24 4.43 8.48
N ASN A 212 15.01 4.93 8.30
CA ASN A 212 14.42 5.23 6.99
C ASN A 212 14.30 4.03 6.04
N LEU A 213 14.08 2.84 6.61
CA LEU A 213 13.84 1.61 5.85
C LEU A 213 12.35 1.25 5.90
N GLY A 214 11.90 0.45 4.93
CA GLY A 214 10.52 0.00 4.85
C GLY A 214 9.62 0.85 3.95
N GLY A 215 8.50 0.23 3.59
CA GLY A 215 7.61 0.71 2.53
C GLY A 215 6.42 1.52 2.97
N PHE A 216 6.30 1.89 4.25
CA PHE A 216 5.27 2.80 4.73
C PHE A 216 5.88 3.94 5.54
N ARG A 217 5.58 5.17 5.11
CA ARG A 217 6.06 6.38 5.76
C ARG A 217 5.01 7.45 5.70
N PHE A 218 5.06 8.37 6.65
CA PHE A 218 4.21 9.54 6.64
C PHE A 218 4.94 10.75 7.21
N CYS A 219 4.53 11.92 6.73
CA CYS A 219 5.06 13.21 7.15
C CYS A 219 3.99 13.97 7.91
N LEU A 220 4.38 14.49 9.08
CA LEU A 220 3.61 15.45 9.87
C LEU A 220 4.48 16.69 10.12
N ARG A 221 3.87 17.76 10.64
CA ARG A 221 4.59 18.99 11.02
C ARG A 221 5.53 18.71 12.20
N ALA A 222 6.69 19.37 12.28
CA ALA A 222 7.70 19.10 13.32
C ALA A 222 7.21 19.34 14.76
N ASP A 223 6.31 20.30 14.91
CA ASP A 223 5.67 20.71 16.16
C ASP A 223 4.42 19.86 16.48
N ASP A 224 4.23 18.73 15.79
CA ASP A 224 3.25 17.71 16.17
C ASP A 224 3.42 17.38 17.66
N PRO A 225 2.41 17.64 18.51
CA PRO A 225 2.53 17.47 19.95
C PRO A 225 2.85 16.01 20.31
N SER A 226 3.29 15.83 21.55
CA SER A 226 3.85 14.58 22.06
C SER A 226 3.04 13.35 21.63
N PRO A 227 3.67 12.26 21.13
CA PRO A 227 3.02 11.08 20.55
C PRO A 227 2.14 10.26 21.51
N ASN A 228 1.92 10.77 22.73
CA ASN A 228 1.19 10.11 23.79
C ASN A 228 0.04 10.95 24.37
N ASN A 229 -0.11 12.21 23.97
CA ASN A 229 -1.12 13.07 24.57
C ASN A 229 -2.37 13.14 23.69
N THR A 230 -3.48 12.54 24.14
CA THR A 230 -4.79 12.60 23.47
C THR A 230 -5.66 13.77 23.96
N ALA A 231 -5.18 14.54 24.95
CA ALA A 231 -5.99 15.54 25.65
C ALA A 231 -6.02 16.91 24.99
N ASP A 232 -5.23 17.15 23.92
CA ASP A 232 -5.20 18.42 23.21
C ASP A 232 -5.23 18.23 21.69
N LEU A 233 -6.35 17.69 21.21
CA LEU A 233 -6.62 17.52 19.77
C LEU A 233 -6.77 18.88 19.04
N SER A 234 -6.89 19.98 19.80
CA SER A 234 -7.03 21.33 19.27
C SER A 234 -5.72 21.92 18.74
N ALA A 235 -4.58 21.41 19.24
CA ALA A 235 -3.23 21.74 18.79
C ALA A 235 -2.67 20.75 17.74
N ASP A 236 -3.41 19.69 17.40
CA ASP A 236 -2.92 18.59 16.57
C ASP A 236 -2.84 18.93 15.08
N ASN A 237 -1.94 18.20 14.39
CA ASN A 237 -1.78 18.33 12.96
C ASN A 237 -3.01 17.88 12.18
N ARG A 238 -3.37 18.69 11.18
CA ARG A 238 -4.45 18.37 10.24
C ARG A 238 -3.95 17.96 8.87
N LEU A 239 -2.65 18.09 8.61
CA LEU A 239 -2.05 17.80 7.32
C LEU A 239 -1.12 16.60 7.45
N VAL A 240 -1.34 15.60 6.61
CA VAL A 240 -0.47 14.44 6.52
C VAL A 240 -0.14 14.15 5.07
N ARG A 241 1.11 13.76 4.84
CA ARG A 241 1.51 13.14 3.57
C ARG A 241 1.88 11.69 3.83
N VAL A 242 1.32 10.78 3.06
CA VAL A 242 1.53 9.34 3.22
C VAL A 242 2.20 8.79 1.98
N PHE A 243 3.19 7.94 2.18
CA PHE A 243 3.96 7.30 1.13
C PHE A 243 3.89 5.78 1.30
N LEU A 244 3.62 5.09 0.20
CA LEU A 244 3.74 3.65 0.07
C LEU A 244 4.77 3.31 -1.00
N TYR A 245 5.70 2.43 -0.64
CA TYR A 245 6.74 1.94 -1.53
C TYR A 245 6.63 0.43 -1.63
N GLY A 246 6.48 -0.09 -2.84
CA GLY A 246 6.32 -1.51 -3.11
C GLY A 246 7.31 -2.04 -4.14
N HIS A 247 7.37 -3.37 -4.25
CA HIS A 247 8.25 -4.07 -5.17
C HIS A 247 7.45 -4.96 -6.13
N VAL A 248 7.93 -5.11 -7.36
CA VAL A 248 7.48 -6.14 -8.31
C VAL A 248 8.65 -7.07 -8.58
N ILE A 249 8.38 -8.36 -8.73
CA ILE A 249 9.38 -9.45 -8.80
C ILE A 249 10.56 -9.17 -9.76
N ASP A 250 10.34 -8.38 -10.82
CA ASP A 250 11.33 -8.09 -11.87
C ASP A 250 11.71 -6.60 -12.02
N SER A 251 11.36 -5.72 -11.07
CA SER A 251 11.71 -4.30 -11.16
C SER A 251 12.85 -3.94 -10.22
N ASP A 252 13.99 -3.48 -10.75
CA ASP A 252 15.10 -2.93 -9.96
C ASP A 252 14.73 -1.64 -9.21
N LEU A 253 13.62 -0.99 -9.60
CA LEU A 253 13.14 0.26 -9.01
C LEU A 253 11.85 0.03 -8.22
N PRO A 254 11.78 0.45 -6.95
CA PRO A 254 10.54 0.42 -6.17
C PRO A 254 9.44 1.24 -6.85
N ILE A 255 8.22 0.72 -6.80
CA ILE A 255 7.02 1.51 -7.11
C ILE A 255 6.78 2.45 -5.93
N ASN A 256 6.56 3.73 -6.20
CA ASN A 256 6.10 4.70 -5.20
C ASN A 256 4.69 5.18 -5.52
N VAL A 257 3.85 5.27 -4.50
CA VAL A 257 2.63 6.06 -4.54
C VAL A 257 2.58 6.93 -3.29
N ASP A 258 2.15 8.17 -3.44
CA ASP A 258 2.01 9.09 -2.31
C ASP A 258 0.79 9.98 -2.44
N THR A 259 0.36 10.50 -1.31
CA THR A 259 -0.73 11.47 -1.26
C THR A 259 -0.53 12.47 -0.14
N VAL A 260 -0.97 13.70 -0.38
CA VAL A 260 -1.19 14.72 0.63
C VAL A 260 -2.69 14.80 0.92
N THR A 261 -3.08 14.84 2.18
CA THR A 261 -4.50 14.97 2.57
C THR A 261 -4.64 15.80 3.84
N PHE A 262 -5.84 16.36 4.03
CA PHE A 262 -6.18 17.24 5.13
C PHE A 262 -7.36 16.69 5.92
N ALA A 263 -7.26 16.74 7.23
CA ALA A 263 -8.35 16.52 8.15
C ALA A 263 -9.36 17.67 8.11
N ARG A 264 -10.60 17.39 8.47
CA ARG A 264 -11.67 18.39 8.52
C ARG A 264 -11.33 19.45 9.56
N SER A 265 -11.59 20.71 9.24
CA SER A 265 -11.61 21.76 10.26
C SER A 265 -12.81 21.56 11.17
N GLU A 266 -12.56 21.41 12.47
CA GLU A 266 -13.62 21.54 13.47
C GLU A 266 -14.35 22.87 13.31
N ARG A 267 -15.66 22.80 13.53
CA ARG A 267 -16.56 23.92 13.75
C ARG A 267 -17.32 23.61 15.03
#